data_AF-A0A401TQG9-F1
#
_entry.id   AF-A0A401TQG9-F1
#
_cell.length_a   1.000
_cell.length_b   1.000
_cell.length_c   1.000
_cell.angle_alpha   90.00
_cell.angle_beta   90.00
_cell.angle_gamma   90.00
#
_symmetry.space_group_name_H-M   'P 1'
#
loop_
_entity.id
_entity.type
_entity.pdbx_description
1 polymer ?
#
loop_
_entity_poly.entity_id
_entity_poly.type
_entity_poly.pdbx_seq_one_letter_code
_entity_poly.pdbx_strand_id
1 'polypeptide(L)'
;RAGLRLQHALPNARVVYVSATGATTVHNLAYAQRLGLWGGEDFPFATRAEFVEAIEDGGVAAMEVLARDLRALGLYTARSLSYDGVEYELIEHALTDEQRRIYDAYAGAFAVIHNHLDAAMEAANITGSDGTLNRQAKSAARSAFESAKQRFFGHLLTSMKTPTLIRSIERDLDDGHAAVIQIVSTGEALMERRLAEIPTEEWNDVRVDITPREYVLDYLAHSFPVQLYEPFTDTEGNLSSRPVYRDGQPVESREAVARRDELIERLASLPPVPGALDQIVQRFGADMVAEVTGRSRRIVRKGE
;
A
#
# COMPACT_ATOMS: atom_id res chain seq x y z
N ARG A 1 -2.71 22.83 3.06
CA ARG A 1 -2.73 23.96 2.10
C ARG A 1 -3.83 24.99 2.39
N ALA A 2 -5.10 24.60 2.58
CA ALA A 2 -6.18 25.54 2.90
C ALA A 2 -5.97 26.29 4.24
N GLY A 3 -5.56 25.58 5.30
CA GLY A 3 -5.31 26.18 6.62
C GLY A 3 -4.25 27.29 6.61
N LEU A 4 -3.08 27.06 5.98
CA LEU A 4 -2.03 28.07 5.88
C LEU A 4 -2.47 29.31 5.08
N ARG A 5 -3.18 29.11 3.96
CA ARG A 5 -3.73 30.22 3.17
C ARG A 5 -4.67 31.10 4.00
N LEU A 6 -5.52 30.48 4.82
CA LEU A 6 -6.42 31.20 5.73
C LEU A 6 -5.65 32.01 6.79
N GLN A 7 -4.59 31.43 7.35
CA GLN A 7 -3.72 32.12 8.31
C GLN A 7 -3.03 33.35 7.69
N HIS A 8 -2.58 33.28 6.44
CA HIS A 8 -1.97 34.43 5.78
C HIS A 8 -3.00 35.51 5.39
N ALA A 9 -4.19 35.10 4.96
CA ALA A 9 -5.25 36.03 4.56
C ALA A 9 -5.84 36.80 5.75
N LEU A 10 -5.82 36.21 6.95
CA LEU A 10 -6.41 36.79 8.17
C LEU A 10 -5.35 36.98 9.27
N PRO A 11 -4.44 37.96 9.15
CA PRO A 11 -3.31 38.13 10.07
C PRO A 11 -3.76 38.31 11.53
N ASN A 12 -4.90 38.97 11.75
CA ASN A 12 -5.43 39.26 13.09
C ASN A 12 -6.36 38.17 13.66
N ALA A 13 -6.68 37.13 12.89
CA ALA A 13 -7.52 36.04 13.40
C ALA A 13 -6.80 35.26 14.49
N ARG A 14 -7.53 34.79 15.52
CA ARG A 14 -6.98 33.86 16.51
C ARG A 14 -6.97 32.46 15.93
N VAL A 15 -5.87 31.73 16.12
CA VAL A 15 -5.67 30.37 15.60
C VAL A 15 -5.32 29.45 16.75
N VAL A 16 -6.02 28.33 16.86
CA VAL A 16 -5.70 27.24 17.78
C VAL A 16 -5.30 26.04 16.94
N TYR A 17 -4.11 25.51 17.18
CA TYR A 17 -3.65 24.25 16.55
C TYR A 17 -4.04 23.09 17.46
N VAL A 18 -4.68 22.08 16.88
CA VAL A 18 -5.07 20.86 17.59
C VAL A 18 -4.42 19.68 16.87
N SER A 19 -3.63 18.90 17.59
CA SER A 19 -2.93 17.73 17.04
C SER A 19 -2.85 16.63 18.08
N ALA A 20 -3.11 15.39 17.66
CA ALA A 20 -2.90 14.20 18.49
C ALA A 20 -1.42 13.79 18.55
N THR A 21 -0.62 14.19 17.55
CA THR A 21 0.78 13.74 17.35
C THR A 21 1.75 14.92 17.16
N GLY A 22 1.38 16.11 17.66
CA GLY A 22 2.11 17.36 17.42
C GLY A 22 3.60 17.27 17.77
N ALA A 23 3.93 16.57 18.86
CA ALA A 23 5.31 16.40 19.33
C ALA A 23 6.02 15.11 18.87
N THR A 24 5.41 14.30 17.99
CA THR A 24 5.97 12.99 17.59
C THR A 24 7.06 13.10 16.54
N THR A 25 6.90 14.02 15.58
CA THR A 25 7.90 14.32 14.53
C THR A 25 7.86 15.82 14.26
N VAL A 26 9.00 16.46 13.99
CA VAL A 26 9.07 17.92 13.74
C VAL A 26 8.16 18.37 12.60
N HIS A 27 7.96 17.51 11.61
CA HIS A 27 7.06 17.71 10.49
C HIS A 27 5.61 18.00 10.92
N ASN A 28 5.19 17.54 12.10
CA ASN A 28 3.85 17.81 12.63
C ASN A 28 3.69 19.23 13.22
N LEU A 29 4.79 19.96 13.44
CA LEU A 29 4.78 21.37 13.86
C LEU A 29 4.97 22.33 12.67
N ALA A 30 5.37 21.82 11.52
CA ALA A 30 5.71 22.61 10.34
C ALA A 30 4.58 23.51 9.81
N TYR A 31 3.31 23.20 10.08
CA TYR A 31 2.18 24.03 9.69
C TYR A 31 1.77 25.07 10.76
N ALA A 32 2.34 24.98 11.96
CA ALA A 32 2.01 25.81 13.11
C ALA A 32 2.88 27.08 13.13
N GLN A 33 2.98 27.78 11.99
CA GLN A 33 3.90 28.91 11.79
C GLN A 33 3.74 30.02 12.85
N ARG A 34 2.51 30.24 13.34
CA ARG A 34 2.24 31.26 14.37
C ARG A 34 2.75 30.93 15.78
N LEU A 35 3.33 29.74 15.99
CA LEU A 35 4.05 29.44 17.23
C LEU A 35 5.38 30.19 17.33
N GLY A 36 5.84 30.84 16.24
CA GLY A 36 7.10 31.60 16.27
C GLY A 36 8.32 30.69 16.35
N LEU A 37 8.31 29.59 15.60
CA LEU A 37 9.42 28.64 15.60
C LEU A 37 10.49 29.00 14.54
N TRP A 38 10.16 29.84 13.57
CA TRP A 38 11.08 30.28 12.51
C TRP A 38 10.58 31.58 11.86
N GLY A 39 11.44 32.25 11.10
CA GLY A 39 11.04 33.28 10.11
C GLY A 39 10.85 34.71 10.65
N GLY A 40 11.52 35.06 11.74
CA GLY A 40 11.50 36.41 12.35
C GLY A 40 12.82 36.70 13.07
N GLU A 41 13.13 37.99 13.28
CA GLU A 41 14.43 38.43 13.84
C GLU A 41 14.68 37.91 15.26
N ASP A 42 13.61 37.65 16.03
CA ASP A 42 13.68 37.15 17.40
C ASP A 42 13.59 35.60 17.49
N PHE A 43 13.57 34.89 16.36
CA PHE A 43 13.40 33.44 16.33
C PHE A 43 14.71 32.68 16.04
N PRO A 44 14.90 31.49 16.63
CA PRO A 44 16.16 30.74 16.55
C PRO A 44 16.50 30.20 15.15
N PHE A 45 15.54 30.18 14.22
CA PHE A 45 15.72 29.67 12.86
C PHE A 45 15.23 30.67 11.82
N ALA A 46 16.02 30.91 10.77
CA ALA A 46 15.66 31.88 9.74
C ALA A 46 14.58 31.32 8.81
N THR A 47 14.64 30.01 8.51
CA THR A 47 13.67 29.34 7.64
C THR A 47 13.06 28.10 8.26
N ARG A 48 11.91 27.68 7.71
CA ARG A 48 11.25 26.42 8.07
C ARG A 48 12.17 25.20 7.80
N ALA A 49 12.91 25.23 6.69
CA ALA A 49 13.77 24.11 6.30
C ALA A 49 14.89 23.91 7.32
N GLU A 50 15.57 25.01 7.71
CA GLU A 50 16.60 24.99 8.75
C GLU A 50 16.06 24.49 10.10
N PHE A 51 14.86 24.93 10.50
CA PHE A 51 14.22 24.43 11.71
C PHE A 51 13.97 22.91 11.64
N VAL A 52 13.43 22.41 10.52
CA VAL A 52 13.16 20.98 10.36
C VAL A 52 14.47 20.18 10.41
N GLU A 53 15.47 20.59 9.64
CA GLU A 53 16.78 19.94 9.56
C GLU A 53 17.46 19.87 10.94
N ALA A 54 17.53 21.00 11.65
CA ALA A 54 18.17 21.06 12.96
C ALA A 54 17.49 20.19 14.03
N ILE A 55 16.16 20.08 14.01
CA ILE A 55 15.44 19.23 14.95
C ILE A 55 15.52 17.75 14.54
N GLU A 56 15.56 17.43 13.25
CA GLU A 56 15.77 16.07 12.77
C GLU A 56 17.15 15.54 13.11
N ASP A 57 18.20 16.35 12.91
CA ASP A 57 19.58 16.03 13.30
C ASP A 57 19.70 15.80 14.82
N GLY A 58 18.98 16.59 15.61
CA GLY A 58 18.91 16.43 17.07
C GLY A 58 18.00 15.29 17.55
N GLY A 59 17.23 14.67 16.65
CA GLY A 59 16.35 13.54 16.91
C GLY A 59 15.33 13.78 18.04
N VAL A 60 15.03 12.70 18.77
CA VAL A 60 14.01 12.70 19.83
C VAL A 60 14.34 13.70 20.95
N ALA A 61 15.61 13.85 21.31
CA ALA A 61 16.03 14.76 22.38
C ALA A 61 15.77 16.23 22.02
N ALA A 62 16.07 16.65 20.79
CA ALA A 62 15.76 18.01 20.32
C ALA A 62 14.23 18.25 20.28
N MET A 63 13.46 17.25 19.85
CA MET A 63 12.01 17.33 19.85
C MET A 63 11.42 17.47 21.27
N GLU A 64 12.00 16.77 22.25
CA GLU A 64 11.59 16.86 23.66
C GLU A 64 11.87 18.25 24.24
N VAL A 65 13.06 18.80 23.99
CA VAL A 65 13.42 20.16 24.42
C VAL A 65 12.46 21.19 23.81
N LEU A 66 12.22 21.10 22.51
CA LEU A 66 11.27 21.97 21.82
C LEU A 66 9.86 21.89 22.44
N ALA A 67 9.34 20.69 22.65
CA ALA A 67 8.02 20.50 23.24
C ALA A 67 7.95 21.03 24.68
N ARG A 68 9.03 20.87 25.46
CA ARG A 68 9.15 21.40 26.82
C ARG A 68 9.13 22.93 26.82
N ASP A 69 9.89 23.56 25.93
CA ASP A 69 9.99 25.02 25.87
C ASP A 69 8.67 25.64 25.39
N LEU A 70 8.03 25.05 24.37
CA LEU A 70 6.68 25.45 23.95
C LEU A 70 5.66 25.34 25.09
N ARG A 71 5.77 24.33 25.95
CA ARG A 71 4.92 24.17 27.13
C ARG A 71 5.21 25.23 28.19
N ALA A 72 6.49 25.54 28.42
CA ALA A 72 6.90 26.58 29.37
C ALA A 72 6.42 27.99 28.95
N LEU A 73 6.40 28.26 27.63
CA LEU A 73 5.88 29.50 27.05
C LEU A 73 4.35 29.56 27.01
N GLY A 74 3.65 28.49 27.42
CA GLY A 74 2.18 28.41 27.34
C GLY A 74 1.63 28.25 25.92
N LEU A 75 2.50 27.98 24.94
CA LEU A 75 2.17 27.81 23.52
C LEU A 75 1.74 26.38 23.18
N TYR A 76 2.02 25.42 24.08
CA TYR A 76 1.69 24.01 23.90
C TYR A 76 1.08 23.42 25.16
N THR A 77 -0.09 22.81 25.01
CA THR A 77 -0.72 22.00 26.05
C THR A 77 -0.85 20.58 25.54
N ALA A 78 -0.32 19.63 26.31
CA ALA A 78 -0.47 18.21 26.04
C ALA A 78 -1.37 17.60 27.12
N ARG A 79 -2.40 16.90 26.67
CA ARG A 79 -3.23 16.04 27.52
C ARG A 79 -3.11 14.63 26.97
N SER A 80 -2.85 13.68 27.85
CA SER A 80 -2.92 12.27 27.51
C SER A 80 -4.34 11.80 27.77
N LEU A 81 -4.86 10.96 26.87
CA LEU A 81 -6.04 10.16 27.19
C LEU A 81 -5.63 9.12 28.24
N SER A 82 -6.52 8.89 29.21
CA SER A 82 -6.33 7.76 30.12
C SER A 82 -6.57 6.47 29.35
N TYR A 83 -5.75 5.46 29.61
CA TYR A 83 -6.03 4.08 29.19
C TYR A 83 -6.88 3.34 30.24
N ASP A 84 -7.41 4.05 31.24
CA ASP A 84 -8.36 3.48 32.20
C ASP A 84 -9.58 2.91 31.46
N GLY A 85 -9.87 1.63 31.70
CA GLY A 85 -10.88 0.87 30.98
C GLY A 85 -10.50 0.41 29.56
N VAL A 86 -9.24 0.54 29.14
CA VAL A 86 -8.74 -0.01 27.87
C VAL A 86 -8.06 -1.36 28.10
N GLU A 87 -8.59 -2.39 27.47
CA GLU A 87 -8.01 -3.73 27.47
C GLU A 87 -7.39 -4.04 26.09
N TYR A 88 -6.29 -4.80 26.11
CA TYR A 88 -5.59 -5.24 24.91
C TYR A 88 -5.54 -6.76 24.87
N GLU A 89 -6.02 -7.33 23.78
CA GLU A 89 -5.95 -8.76 23.53
C GLU A 89 -5.29 -9.01 22.16
N LEU A 90 -4.33 -9.93 22.12
CA LEU A 90 -3.82 -10.47 20.87
C LEU A 90 -4.63 -11.72 20.51
N ILE A 91 -5.50 -11.58 19.50
CA ILE A 91 -6.31 -12.68 19.01
C ILE A 91 -5.55 -13.43 17.93
N GLU A 92 -5.22 -14.69 18.20
CA GLU A 92 -4.55 -15.57 17.23
C GLU A 92 -5.56 -16.26 16.30
N HIS A 93 -5.25 -16.31 15.01
CA HIS A 93 -5.96 -17.12 14.04
C HIS A 93 -5.13 -18.35 13.69
N ALA A 94 -5.57 -19.52 14.17
CA ALA A 94 -5.01 -20.79 13.76
C ALA A 94 -5.44 -21.10 12.31
N LEU A 95 -4.47 -21.17 11.40
CA LEU A 95 -4.72 -21.54 10.01
C LEU A 95 -5.24 -22.99 9.95
N THR A 96 -6.40 -23.15 9.32
CA THR A 96 -6.97 -24.44 8.94
C THR A 96 -6.08 -25.16 7.93
N ASP A 97 -6.20 -26.48 7.83
CA ASP A 97 -5.45 -27.27 6.84
C ASP A 97 -5.70 -26.77 5.41
N GLU A 98 -6.92 -26.35 5.10
CA GLU A 98 -7.23 -25.77 3.80
C GLU A 98 -6.50 -24.45 3.54
N GLN A 99 -6.50 -23.54 4.52
CA GLN A 99 -5.76 -22.28 4.38
C GLN A 99 -4.26 -22.51 4.22
N ARG A 100 -3.70 -23.52 4.90
CA ARG A 100 -2.29 -23.92 4.72
C ARG A 100 -2.05 -24.42 3.29
N ARG A 101 -2.90 -25.32 2.78
CA ARG A 101 -2.82 -25.80 1.38
C ARG A 101 -2.88 -24.65 0.38
N ILE A 102 -3.80 -23.70 0.57
CA ILE A 102 -3.93 -22.52 -0.29
C ILE A 102 -2.66 -21.66 -0.21
N TYR A 103 -2.16 -21.39 1.00
CA TYR A 103 -0.94 -20.61 1.20
C TYR A 103 0.26 -21.26 0.50
N ASP A 104 0.45 -22.58 0.69
CA ASP A 104 1.53 -23.35 0.09
C ASP A 104 1.42 -23.37 -1.45
N ALA A 105 0.21 -23.48 -2.00
CA ALA A 105 -0.01 -23.40 -3.45
C ALA A 105 0.42 -22.05 -4.02
N TYR A 106 0.06 -20.94 -3.36
CA TYR A 106 0.52 -19.61 -3.77
C TYR A 106 2.02 -19.42 -3.56
N ALA A 107 2.60 -19.89 -2.45
CA ALA A 107 4.04 -19.84 -2.23
C ALA A 107 4.81 -20.60 -3.34
N GLY A 108 4.34 -21.79 -3.70
CA GLY A 108 4.86 -22.55 -4.84
C GLY A 108 4.74 -21.80 -6.16
N ALA A 109 3.60 -21.13 -6.41
CA ALA A 109 3.43 -20.33 -7.61
C ALA A 109 4.39 -19.13 -7.66
N PHE A 110 4.60 -18.43 -6.55
CA PHE A 110 5.57 -17.33 -6.49
C PHE A 110 7.01 -17.80 -6.72
N ALA A 111 7.37 -19.01 -6.28
CA ALA A 111 8.67 -19.61 -6.62
C ALA A 111 8.82 -19.84 -8.12
N VAL A 112 7.75 -20.31 -8.79
CA VAL A 112 7.73 -20.48 -10.26
C VAL A 112 7.82 -19.14 -10.98
N ILE A 113 7.07 -18.13 -10.55
CA ILE A 113 7.14 -16.78 -11.12
C ILE A 113 8.55 -16.21 -10.99
N HIS A 114 9.21 -16.39 -9.83
CA HIS A 114 10.59 -15.93 -9.63
C HIS A 114 11.56 -16.59 -10.62
N ASN A 115 11.44 -17.90 -10.86
CA ASN A 115 12.27 -18.58 -11.85
C ASN A 115 12.00 -18.09 -13.28
N HIS A 116 10.73 -17.88 -13.63
CA HIS A 116 10.35 -17.34 -14.93
C HIS A 116 10.78 -15.87 -15.10
N LEU A 117 10.86 -15.09 -14.02
CA LEU A 117 11.32 -13.72 -14.04
C LEU A 117 12.79 -13.62 -14.49
N ASP A 118 13.66 -14.45 -13.92
CA ASP A 118 15.07 -14.49 -14.33
C ASP A 118 15.20 -14.91 -15.81
N ALA A 119 14.47 -15.94 -16.24
CA ALA A 119 14.46 -16.38 -17.64
C ALA A 119 13.87 -15.34 -18.60
N ALA A 120 12.83 -14.61 -18.18
CA ALA A 120 12.23 -13.54 -18.98
C ALA A 120 13.20 -12.35 -19.14
N MET A 121 13.94 -11.98 -18.09
CA MET A 121 14.96 -10.94 -18.19
C MET A 121 16.10 -11.32 -19.15
N GLU A 122 16.47 -12.60 -19.21
CA GLU A 122 17.44 -13.10 -20.19
C GLU A 122 16.87 -13.04 -21.62
N ALA A 123 15.65 -13.56 -21.82
CA ALA A 123 14.95 -13.52 -23.11
C ALA A 123 14.66 -12.09 -23.61
N ALA A 124 14.63 -11.11 -22.70
CA ALA A 124 14.46 -9.69 -23.00
C ALA A 124 15.79 -8.95 -23.23
N ASN A 125 16.94 -9.63 -23.14
CA ASN A 125 18.29 -9.02 -23.14
C ASN A 125 18.49 -7.96 -22.03
N ILE A 126 17.79 -8.08 -20.90
CA ILE A 126 18.07 -7.28 -19.70
C ILE A 126 19.29 -7.86 -18.95
N THR A 127 19.40 -9.18 -18.99
CA THR A 127 20.57 -9.96 -18.57
C THR A 127 21.09 -10.77 -19.76
N GLY A 128 22.36 -11.16 -19.72
CA GLY A 128 22.98 -12.06 -20.70
C GLY A 128 23.94 -13.04 -20.01
N SER A 129 24.61 -13.88 -20.80
CA SER A 129 25.52 -14.93 -20.31
C SER A 129 26.62 -14.41 -19.39
N ASP A 130 27.14 -13.21 -19.68
CA ASP A 130 28.30 -12.62 -18.99
C ASP A 130 27.91 -11.59 -17.91
N GLY A 131 26.61 -11.38 -17.66
CA GLY A 131 26.15 -10.50 -16.60
C GLY A 131 24.90 -9.68 -16.91
N THR A 132 24.75 -8.54 -16.24
CA THR A 132 23.58 -7.66 -16.38
C THR A 132 23.84 -6.61 -17.46
N LEU A 133 23.02 -6.62 -18.53
CA LEU A 133 23.11 -5.69 -19.64
C LEU A 133 22.39 -4.36 -19.35
N ASN A 134 21.30 -4.40 -18.59
CA ASN A 134 20.60 -3.20 -18.15
C ASN A 134 20.26 -3.27 -16.66
N ARG A 135 21.08 -2.61 -15.83
CA ARG A 135 20.90 -2.61 -14.36
C ARG A 135 19.61 -1.94 -13.92
N GLN A 136 19.18 -0.89 -14.61
CA GLN A 136 17.96 -0.16 -14.26
C GLN A 136 16.72 -1.02 -14.54
N ALA A 137 16.64 -1.63 -15.73
CA ALA A 137 15.55 -2.53 -16.08
C ALA A 137 15.49 -3.76 -15.15
N LYS A 138 16.65 -4.35 -14.84
CA LYS A 138 16.74 -5.46 -13.88
C LYS A 138 16.24 -5.06 -12.48
N SER A 139 16.67 -3.90 -11.99
CA SER A 139 16.26 -3.37 -10.69
C SER A 139 14.74 -3.13 -10.67
N ALA A 140 14.20 -2.46 -11.71
CA ALA A 140 12.78 -2.18 -11.83
C ALA A 140 11.94 -3.46 -11.84
N ALA A 141 12.33 -4.47 -12.62
CA ALA A 141 11.63 -5.76 -12.69
C ALA A 141 11.61 -6.48 -11.33
N ARG A 142 12.75 -6.54 -10.63
CA ARG A 142 12.85 -7.15 -9.29
C ARG A 142 12.05 -6.38 -8.25
N SER A 143 12.15 -5.06 -8.25
CA SER A 143 11.37 -4.20 -7.33
C SER A 143 9.87 -4.35 -7.55
N ALA A 144 9.42 -4.43 -8.80
CA ALA A 144 8.01 -4.66 -9.13
C ALA A 144 7.51 -6.02 -8.60
N PHE A 145 8.29 -7.08 -8.84
CA PHE A 145 7.98 -8.43 -8.34
C PHE A 145 7.89 -8.49 -6.81
N GLU A 146 8.91 -8.02 -6.11
CA GLU A 146 8.97 -8.06 -4.65
C GLU A 146 7.84 -7.23 -4.01
N SER A 147 7.53 -6.07 -4.60
CA SER A 147 6.40 -5.24 -4.17
C SER A 147 5.06 -5.93 -4.37
N ALA A 148 4.87 -6.61 -5.52
CA ALA A 148 3.65 -7.37 -5.79
C ALA A 148 3.51 -8.54 -4.82
N LYS A 149 4.60 -9.28 -4.55
CA LYS A 149 4.66 -10.38 -3.58
C LYS A 149 4.26 -9.94 -2.18
N GLN A 150 4.85 -8.85 -1.69
CA GLN A 150 4.55 -8.33 -0.34
C GLN A 150 3.08 -7.93 -0.20
N ARG A 151 2.53 -7.20 -1.19
CA ARG A 151 1.11 -6.82 -1.20
C ARG A 151 0.22 -8.06 -1.23
N PHE A 152 0.48 -8.99 -2.15
CA PHE A 152 -0.29 -10.22 -2.30
C PHE A 152 -0.39 -11.00 -0.98
N PHE A 153 0.75 -11.33 -0.36
CA PHE A 153 0.74 -12.12 0.89
C PHE A 153 0.16 -11.35 2.07
N GLY A 154 0.36 -10.03 2.11
CA GLY A 154 -0.34 -9.17 3.07
C GLY A 154 -1.86 -9.33 2.97
N HIS A 155 -2.42 -9.20 1.77
CA HIS A 155 -3.86 -9.37 1.55
C HIS A 155 -4.35 -10.80 1.80
N LEU A 156 -3.59 -11.81 1.35
CA LEU A 156 -3.95 -13.21 1.55
C LEU A 156 -4.06 -13.53 3.04
N LEU A 157 -3.05 -13.16 3.84
CA LEU A 157 -3.04 -13.43 5.27
C LEU A 157 -4.11 -12.64 6.02
N THR A 158 -4.33 -11.36 5.70
CA THR A 158 -5.43 -10.58 6.30
C THR A 158 -6.78 -11.24 5.99
N SER A 159 -6.97 -11.70 4.76
CA SER A 159 -8.20 -12.38 4.34
C SER A 159 -8.39 -13.72 5.05
N MET A 160 -7.32 -14.51 5.21
CA MET A 160 -7.38 -15.77 5.95
C MET A 160 -7.72 -15.58 7.44
N LYS A 161 -7.28 -14.48 8.07
CA LYS A 161 -7.56 -14.19 9.48
C LYS A 161 -8.98 -13.66 9.73
N THR A 162 -9.66 -13.19 8.68
CA THR A 162 -10.96 -12.50 8.80
C THR A 162 -12.06 -13.34 9.46
N PRO A 163 -12.16 -14.67 9.27
CA PRO A 163 -13.13 -15.48 10.00
C PRO A 163 -12.98 -15.44 11.52
N THR A 164 -11.75 -15.33 12.05
CA THR A 164 -11.57 -15.16 13.51
C THR A 164 -12.01 -13.76 13.96
N LEU A 165 -11.70 -12.73 13.18
CA LEU A 165 -12.15 -11.37 13.44
C LEU A 165 -13.68 -11.28 13.46
N ILE A 166 -14.35 -11.90 12.48
CA ILE A 166 -15.81 -11.97 12.40
C ILE A 166 -16.40 -12.57 13.68
N ARG A 167 -15.87 -13.70 14.16
CA ARG A 167 -16.34 -14.31 15.41
C ARG A 167 -16.15 -13.43 16.64
N SER A 168 -15.06 -12.66 16.69
CA SER A 168 -14.85 -11.67 17.76
C SER A 168 -15.90 -10.58 17.69
N ILE A 169 -16.15 -10.04 16.50
CA ILE A 169 -17.16 -8.98 16.30
C ILE A 169 -18.55 -9.48 16.68
N GLU A 170 -18.93 -10.70 16.28
CA GLU A 170 -20.23 -11.29 16.64
C GLU A 170 -20.40 -11.36 18.16
N ARG A 171 -19.41 -11.88 18.87
CA ARG A 171 -19.43 -11.95 20.34
C ARG A 171 -19.56 -10.55 20.95
N ASP A 172 -18.75 -9.60 20.50
CA ASP A 172 -18.75 -8.25 21.08
C ASP A 172 -20.08 -7.53 20.78
N LEU A 173 -20.71 -7.79 19.63
CA LEU A 173 -22.06 -7.29 19.31
C LEU A 173 -23.14 -7.94 20.20
N ASP A 174 -23.06 -9.24 20.47
CA ASP A 174 -23.97 -9.96 21.37
C ASP A 174 -23.88 -9.42 22.81
N ASP A 175 -22.69 -8.98 23.23
CA ASP A 175 -22.44 -8.31 24.52
C ASP A 175 -22.90 -6.83 24.54
N GLY A 176 -23.44 -6.32 23.42
CA GLY A 176 -23.96 -4.96 23.30
C GLY A 176 -22.89 -3.90 23.02
N HIS A 177 -21.69 -4.30 22.59
CA HIS A 177 -20.63 -3.40 22.17
C HIS A 177 -20.76 -3.01 20.69
N ALA A 178 -19.92 -2.05 20.27
CA ALA A 178 -19.78 -1.66 18.87
C ALA A 178 -18.36 -1.96 18.39
N ALA A 179 -18.24 -2.56 17.21
CA ALA A 179 -16.94 -2.89 16.62
C ALA A 179 -16.44 -1.78 15.70
N VAL A 180 -15.20 -1.33 15.92
CA VAL A 180 -14.46 -0.45 15.00
C VAL A 180 -13.28 -1.21 14.45
N ILE A 181 -13.22 -1.35 13.12
CA ILE A 181 -12.25 -2.21 12.45
C ILE A 181 -11.33 -1.34 11.60
N GLN A 182 -10.02 -1.47 11.80
CA GLN A 182 -9.02 -0.90 10.91
C GLN A 182 -8.40 -2.01 10.06
N ILE A 183 -8.50 -1.87 8.74
CA ILE A 183 -7.86 -2.74 7.77
C ILE A 183 -6.85 -1.94 6.95
N VAL A 184 -5.69 -2.54 6.68
CA VAL A 184 -4.60 -1.88 5.94
C VAL A 184 -4.90 -1.74 4.45
N SER A 185 -5.83 -2.53 3.91
CA SER A 185 -6.28 -2.40 2.52
C SER A 185 -7.74 -2.75 2.36
N THR A 186 -8.38 -1.92 1.55
CA THR A 186 -9.81 -1.93 1.27
C THR A 186 -10.14 -2.63 -0.04
N GLY A 187 -9.12 -3.05 -0.80
CA GLY A 187 -9.28 -3.65 -2.13
C GLY A 187 -9.83 -2.70 -3.19
N GLU A 188 -9.92 -1.39 -2.90
CA GLU A 188 -10.56 -0.40 -3.76
C GLU A 188 -9.96 -0.34 -5.16
N ALA A 189 -8.65 -0.08 -5.27
CA ALA A 189 -7.99 0.05 -6.58
C ALA A 189 -8.09 -1.23 -7.41
N LEU A 190 -8.09 -2.39 -6.74
CA LEU A 190 -8.28 -3.68 -7.37
C LEU A 190 -9.71 -3.83 -7.91
N MET A 191 -10.69 -3.46 -7.08
CA MET A 191 -12.10 -3.50 -7.45
C MET A 191 -12.42 -2.54 -8.60
N GLU A 192 -11.92 -1.31 -8.57
CA GLU A 192 -12.18 -0.34 -9.64
C GLU A 192 -11.62 -0.81 -10.98
N ARG A 193 -10.41 -1.37 -11.01
CA ARG A 193 -9.83 -1.94 -12.23
C ARG A 193 -10.66 -3.08 -12.79
N ARG A 194 -11.07 -4.03 -11.93
CA ARG A 194 -11.90 -5.16 -12.40
C ARG A 194 -13.26 -4.72 -12.87
N LEU A 195 -13.91 -3.77 -12.18
CA LEU A 195 -15.19 -3.23 -12.64
C LEU A 195 -15.08 -2.44 -13.95
N ALA A 196 -13.91 -1.89 -14.28
CA ALA A 196 -13.68 -1.22 -15.56
C ALA A 196 -13.59 -2.20 -16.75
N GLU A 197 -13.23 -3.46 -16.49
CA GLU A 197 -13.17 -4.52 -17.50
C GLU A 197 -14.53 -5.18 -17.77
N ILE A 198 -15.50 -5.00 -16.86
CA ILE A 198 -16.83 -5.61 -16.96
C ILE A 198 -17.82 -4.58 -17.52
N PRO A 199 -18.51 -4.88 -18.63
CA PRO A 199 -19.58 -4.02 -19.14
C PRO A 199 -20.62 -3.72 -18.05
N THR A 200 -21.09 -2.47 -17.95
CA THR A 200 -22.03 -2.07 -16.89
C THR A 200 -23.35 -2.85 -16.91
N GLU A 201 -23.71 -3.40 -18.07
CA GLU A 201 -24.88 -4.26 -18.28
C GLU A 201 -24.76 -5.61 -17.55
N GLU A 202 -23.54 -6.10 -17.38
CA GLU A 202 -23.22 -7.39 -16.74
C GLU A 202 -22.99 -7.26 -15.23
N TRP A 203 -23.06 -6.04 -14.67
CA TRP A 203 -22.81 -5.79 -13.24
C TRP A 203 -23.77 -6.52 -12.29
N ASN A 204 -24.94 -6.91 -12.78
CA ASN A 204 -25.93 -7.66 -11.99
C ASN A 204 -25.68 -9.19 -11.98
N ASP A 205 -24.79 -9.71 -12.83
CA ASP A 205 -24.37 -11.13 -12.89
C ASP A 205 -22.85 -11.27 -12.72
N VAL A 206 -22.28 -10.43 -11.84
CA VAL A 206 -20.84 -10.42 -11.56
C VAL A 206 -20.48 -11.66 -10.75
N ARG A 207 -19.96 -12.67 -11.45
CA ARG A 207 -19.22 -13.80 -10.87
C ARG A 207 -17.72 -13.52 -10.75
N VAL A 208 -17.34 -12.25 -10.63
CA VAL A 208 -15.93 -11.86 -10.59
C VAL A 208 -15.42 -11.97 -9.17
N ASP A 209 -14.50 -12.92 -8.98
CA ASP A 209 -13.75 -13.12 -7.76
C ASP A 209 -12.77 -11.96 -7.54
N ILE A 210 -13.20 -10.92 -6.82
CA ILE A 210 -12.28 -9.88 -6.35
C ILE A 210 -11.48 -10.43 -5.17
N THR A 211 -10.29 -10.93 -5.47
CA THR A 211 -9.46 -11.69 -4.54
C THR A 211 -8.02 -11.22 -4.61
N PRO A 212 -7.19 -11.51 -3.58
CA PRO A 212 -5.77 -11.20 -3.61
C PRO A 212 -5.04 -11.71 -4.85
N ARG A 213 -5.52 -12.80 -5.48
CA ARG A 213 -5.01 -13.37 -6.75
C ARG A 213 -4.87 -12.31 -7.85
N GLU A 214 -5.76 -11.32 -7.86
CA GLU A 214 -5.74 -10.26 -8.86
C GLU A 214 -4.50 -9.35 -8.78
N TYR A 215 -3.89 -9.18 -7.59
CA TYR A 215 -2.64 -8.41 -7.49
C TYR A 215 -1.48 -9.06 -8.24
N VAL A 216 -1.42 -10.40 -8.26
CA VAL A 216 -0.36 -11.10 -8.99
C VAL A 216 -0.67 -11.19 -10.48
N LEU A 217 -1.94 -11.32 -10.86
CA LEU A 217 -2.36 -11.25 -12.27
C LEU A 217 -2.08 -9.87 -12.87
N ASP A 218 -2.39 -8.78 -12.13
CA ASP A 218 -2.08 -7.41 -12.54
C ASP A 218 -0.57 -7.18 -12.70
N TYR A 219 0.24 -7.70 -11.78
CA TYR A 219 1.70 -7.68 -11.92
C TYR A 219 2.16 -8.42 -13.18
N LEU A 220 1.63 -9.62 -13.44
CA LEU A 220 2.02 -10.39 -14.62
C LEU A 220 1.64 -9.66 -15.91
N ALA A 221 0.42 -9.12 -15.98
CA ALA A 221 -0.07 -8.42 -17.16
C ALA A 221 0.70 -7.13 -17.46
N HIS A 222 1.00 -6.32 -16.43
CA HIS A 222 1.45 -4.93 -16.62
C HIS A 222 2.89 -4.65 -16.22
N SER A 223 3.55 -5.54 -15.48
CA SER A 223 4.88 -5.28 -14.90
C SER A 223 5.90 -6.39 -15.09
N PHE A 224 5.48 -7.55 -15.59
CA PHE A 224 6.40 -8.62 -15.96
C PHE A 224 7.29 -8.18 -17.13
N PRO A 225 8.61 -8.45 -17.11
CA PRO A 225 9.54 -7.87 -18.08
C PRO A 225 9.43 -8.56 -19.44
N VAL A 226 8.49 -8.10 -20.26
CA VAL A 226 8.27 -8.58 -21.63
C VAL A 226 8.88 -7.68 -22.70
N GLN A 227 9.23 -6.42 -22.37
CA GLN A 227 9.83 -5.50 -23.34
C GLN A 227 11.21 -6.00 -23.78
N LEU A 228 11.44 -6.05 -25.09
CA LEU A 228 12.70 -6.45 -25.71
C LEU A 228 13.72 -5.30 -25.63
N TYR A 229 14.94 -5.64 -25.26
CA TYR A 229 16.10 -4.76 -25.33
C TYR A 229 17.05 -5.26 -26.43
N GLU A 230 17.74 -4.35 -27.10
CA GLU A 230 18.83 -4.70 -28.03
C GLU A 230 20.18 -4.44 -27.34
N PRO A 231 21.11 -5.41 -27.38
CA PRO A 231 22.47 -5.18 -26.93
C PRO A 231 23.18 -4.12 -27.77
N PHE A 232 23.99 -3.28 -27.14
CA PHE A 232 24.89 -2.34 -27.79
C PHE A 232 26.18 -2.19 -26.99
N THR A 233 27.26 -1.84 -27.67
CA THR A 233 28.53 -1.47 -27.02
C THR A 233 28.56 0.04 -26.86
N ASP A 234 28.78 0.53 -25.64
CA ASP A 234 28.92 1.96 -25.38
C ASP A 234 30.28 2.51 -25.84
N THR A 235 30.48 3.81 -25.70
CA THR A 235 31.72 4.49 -26.08
C THR A 235 32.95 4.06 -25.27
N GLU A 236 32.74 3.41 -24.12
CA GLU A 236 33.79 2.90 -23.24
C GLU A 236 34.10 1.41 -23.51
N GLY A 237 33.43 0.79 -24.48
CA GLY A 237 33.61 -0.62 -24.82
C GLY A 237 32.80 -1.59 -23.97
N ASN A 238 31.93 -1.10 -23.08
CA ASN A 238 31.11 -1.96 -22.23
C ASN A 238 29.85 -2.41 -22.98
N LEU A 239 29.49 -3.69 -22.79
CA LEU A 239 28.25 -4.24 -23.31
C LEU A 239 27.07 -3.83 -22.41
N SER A 240 26.05 -3.21 -23.02
CA SER A 240 24.82 -2.74 -22.37
C SER A 240 23.61 -3.08 -23.25
N SER A 241 22.40 -2.83 -22.79
CA SER A 241 21.20 -2.97 -23.62
C SER A 241 20.23 -1.80 -23.49
N ARG A 242 19.55 -1.48 -24.59
CA ARG A 242 18.59 -0.37 -24.68
C ARG A 242 17.24 -0.85 -25.21
N PRO A 243 16.12 -0.22 -24.80
CA PRO A 243 14.79 -0.67 -25.19
C PRO A 243 14.57 -0.55 -26.70
N VAL A 244 13.96 -1.57 -27.29
CA VAL A 244 13.60 -1.61 -28.71
C VAL A 244 12.23 -0.99 -28.91
N TYR A 245 12.12 -0.08 -29.89
CA TYR A 245 10.86 0.52 -30.32
C TYR A 245 10.65 0.32 -31.82
N ARG A 246 9.39 0.11 -32.21
CA ARG A 246 8.94 0.07 -33.60
C ARG A 246 7.73 0.99 -33.74
N ASP A 247 7.82 1.98 -34.63
CA ASP A 247 6.75 2.98 -34.84
C ASP A 247 6.29 3.67 -33.55
N GLY A 248 7.24 3.93 -32.64
CA GLY A 248 6.97 4.56 -31.33
C GLY A 248 6.37 3.63 -30.26
N GLN A 249 6.12 2.36 -30.59
CA GLN A 249 5.62 1.35 -29.65
C GLN A 249 6.76 0.45 -29.14
N PRO A 250 6.77 0.05 -27.85
CA PRO A 250 7.75 -0.89 -27.33
C PRO A 250 7.59 -2.24 -28.02
N VAL A 251 8.71 -2.85 -28.42
CA VAL A 251 8.72 -4.22 -28.97
C VAL A 251 8.82 -5.21 -27.83
N GLU A 252 8.04 -6.28 -27.87
CA GLU A 252 8.06 -7.35 -26.86
C GLU A 252 8.91 -8.56 -27.29
N SER A 253 9.56 -9.20 -26.33
CA SER A 253 10.20 -10.50 -26.50
C SER A 253 9.14 -11.59 -26.51
N ARG A 254 9.03 -12.30 -27.65
CA ARG A 254 8.04 -13.38 -27.83
C ARG A 254 8.18 -14.50 -26.79
N GLU A 255 9.41 -14.81 -26.39
CA GLU A 255 9.66 -15.83 -25.37
C GLU A 255 9.24 -15.33 -23.98
N ALA A 256 9.58 -14.09 -23.62
CA ALA A 256 9.16 -13.51 -22.34
C ALA A 256 7.63 -13.42 -22.22
N VAL A 257 6.94 -13.08 -23.33
CA VAL A 257 5.47 -13.07 -23.43
C VAL A 257 4.90 -14.47 -23.20
N ALA A 258 5.41 -15.50 -23.90
CA ALA A 258 4.93 -16.87 -23.73
C ALA A 258 5.09 -17.35 -22.26
N ARG A 259 6.19 -17.00 -21.62
CA ARG A 259 6.44 -17.31 -20.20
C ARG A 259 5.46 -16.60 -19.27
N ARG A 260 5.13 -15.34 -19.53
CA ARG A 260 4.11 -14.57 -18.79
C ARG A 260 2.75 -15.26 -18.89
N ASP A 261 2.35 -15.61 -20.12
CA ASP A 261 1.02 -16.15 -20.39
C ASP A 261 0.82 -17.53 -19.73
N GLU A 262 1.87 -18.38 -19.73
CA GLU A 262 1.88 -19.65 -18.99
C GLU A 262 1.70 -19.45 -17.46
N LEU A 263 2.34 -18.43 -16.88
CA LEU A 263 2.18 -18.10 -15.46
C LEU A 263 0.76 -17.63 -15.14
N ILE A 264 0.15 -16.84 -16.02
CA ILE A 264 -1.22 -16.34 -15.86
C ILE A 264 -2.19 -17.52 -15.82
N GLU A 265 -2.09 -18.46 -16.77
CA GLU A 265 -2.94 -19.65 -16.83
C GLU A 265 -2.83 -20.48 -15.55
N ARG A 266 -1.60 -20.73 -15.08
CA ARG A 266 -1.36 -21.50 -13.86
C ARG A 266 -1.95 -20.82 -12.62
N LEU A 267 -1.79 -19.51 -12.48
CA LEU A 267 -2.31 -18.76 -11.33
C LEU A 267 -3.82 -18.64 -11.34
N ALA A 268 -4.44 -18.49 -12.51
CA ALA A 268 -5.89 -18.42 -12.65
C ALA A 268 -6.59 -19.66 -12.09
N SER A 269 -5.92 -20.81 -12.09
CA SER A 269 -6.45 -22.06 -11.54
C SER A 269 -6.41 -22.16 -10.00
N LEU A 270 -5.66 -21.28 -9.31
CA LEU A 270 -5.49 -21.37 -7.86
C LEU A 270 -6.75 -20.92 -7.10
N PRO A 271 -7.04 -21.51 -5.92
CA PRO A 271 -8.24 -21.19 -5.15
C PRO A 271 -8.35 -19.70 -4.81
N PRO A 272 -9.51 -19.07 -5.07
CA PRO A 272 -9.79 -17.70 -4.66
C PRO A 272 -9.90 -17.60 -3.13
N VAL A 273 -9.40 -16.50 -2.55
CA VAL A 273 -9.65 -16.13 -1.15
C VAL A 273 -10.34 -14.77 -1.12
N PRO A 274 -11.58 -14.65 -0.62
CA PRO A 274 -12.29 -13.37 -0.62
C PRO A 274 -11.55 -12.31 0.20
N GLY A 275 -11.56 -11.05 -0.24
CA GLY A 275 -10.95 -9.95 0.51
C GLY A 275 -11.58 -9.76 1.90
N ALA A 276 -10.79 -9.30 2.88
CA ALA A 276 -11.25 -9.12 4.26
C ALA A 276 -12.48 -8.20 4.40
N LEU A 277 -12.49 -7.05 3.70
CA LEU A 277 -13.63 -6.14 3.73
C LEU A 277 -14.87 -6.78 3.12
N ASP A 278 -14.74 -7.50 2.01
CA ASP A 278 -15.86 -8.18 1.39
C ASP A 278 -16.41 -9.29 2.30
N GLN A 279 -15.55 -10.06 2.97
CA GLN A 279 -16.01 -11.05 3.97
C GLN A 279 -16.83 -10.40 5.10
N ILE A 280 -16.39 -9.25 5.61
CA ILE A 280 -17.12 -8.50 6.65
C ILE A 280 -18.47 -8.02 6.12
N VAL A 281 -18.50 -7.37 4.96
CA VAL A 281 -19.73 -6.85 4.34
C VAL A 281 -20.71 -7.98 4.01
N GLN A 282 -20.22 -9.09 3.50
CA GLN A 282 -21.06 -10.25 3.17
C GLN A 282 -21.59 -10.95 4.44
N ARG A 283 -20.86 -10.90 5.55
CA ARG A 283 -21.30 -11.50 6.82
C ARG A 283 -22.34 -10.67 7.57
N PHE A 284 -22.14 -9.36 7.65
CA PHE A 284 -22.99 -8.47 8.45
C PHE A 284 -24.06 -7.72 7.62
N GLY A 285 -23.90 -7.68 6.30
CA GLY A 285 -24.78 -6.96 5.39
C GLY A 285 -24.39 -5.48 5.22
N ALA A 286 -24.81 -4.91 4.10
CA ALA A 286 -24.46 -3.53 3.73
C ALA A 286 -25.07 -2.47 4.66
N ASP A 287 -26.21 -2.79 5.30
CA ASP A 287 -26.93 -1.87 6.17
C ASP A 287 -26.29 -1.75 7.57
N MET A 288 -25.60 -2.81 8.02
CA MET A 288 -24.92 -2.83 9.33
C MET A 288 -23.48 -2.32 9.26
N VAL A 289 -22.86 -2.31 8.08
CA VAL A 289 -21.45 -1.95 7.90
C VAL A 289 -21.30 -0.53 7.36
N ALA A 290 -20.81 0.36 8.22
CA ALA A 290 -20.36 1.69 7.83
C ALA A 290 -18.89 1.65 7.37
N GLU A 291 -18.63 1.95 6.10
CA GLU A 291 -17.26 2.00 5.55
C GLU A 291 -16.76 3.45 5.54
N VAL A 292 -15.74 3.73 6.35
CA VAL A 292 -15.00 5.01 6.32
C VAL A 292 -13.71 4.77 5.54
N THR A 293 -13.86 4.51 4.24
CA THR A 293 -12.75 4.17 3.34
C THR A 293 -12.82 4.97 2.05
N GLY A 294 -11.77 4.92 1.22
CA GLY A 294 -11.82 5.52 -0.13
C GLY A 294 -12.81 4.80 -1.06
N ARG A 295 -13.13 3.53 -0.77
CA ARG A 295 -13.86 2.62 -1.64
C ARG A 295 -15.21 3.20 -2.07
N SER A 296 -15.34 3.46 -3.37
CA SER A 296 -16.50 4.12 -3.97
C SER A 296 -17.72 3.20 -4.17
N ARG A 297 -17.53 1.87 -4.18
CA ARG A 297 -18.58 0.87 -4.50
C ARG A 297 -18.46 -0.38 -3.63
N ARG A 298 -19.55 -1.11 -3.43
CA ARG A 298 -19.57 -2.38 -2.68
C ARG A 298 -20.15 -3.50 -3.55
N ILE A 299 -19.59 -4.70 -3.43
CA ILE A 299 -20.21 -5.91 -3.98
C ILE A 299 -21.05 -6.53 -2.88
N VAL A 300 -22.36 -6.62 -3.12
CA VAL A 300 -23.33 -7.17 -2.17
C VAL A 300 -23.99 -8.36 -2.84
N ARG A 301 -24.05 -9.51 -2.15
CA ARG A 301 -24.82 -10.65 -2.65
C ARG A 301 -26.32 -10.32 -2.57
N LYS A 302 -27.05 -10.51 -3.66
CA LYS A 302 -28.51 -10.43 -3.67
C LYS A 302 -29.09 -11.83 -3.43
N GLY A 303 -29.67 -12.04 -2.25
CA GLY A 303 -30.42 -13.26 -1.89
C GLY A 303 -29.70 -14.17 -0.89
N GLU A 304 -30.49 -14.77 0.01
CA GLU A 304 -30.29 -16.12 0.57
C GLU A 304 -31.03 -17.13 -0.30
#